data_AF-A0A7X8TET8-F1
#
_entry.id   AF-A0A7X8TET8-F1
#
_cell.length_a   1.000
_cell.length_b   1.000
_cell.length_c   1.000
_cell.angle_alpha   90.00
_cell.angle_beta   90.00
_cell.angle_gamma   90.00
#
_symmetry.space_group_name_H-M   'P 1'
#
loop_
_entity.id
_entity.type
_entity.pdbx_description
1 polymer ?
#
loop_
_entity_poly.entity_id
_entity_poly.type
_entity_poly.pdbx_seq_one_letter_code
_entity_poly.pdbx_strand_id
1 'polypeptide(L)' 'MAGRLDAAESEGISVDAAAGAARLVYGHNAKTAVAWCAIHARGNGRSSDYSFWLRVFHHLGHDG' A
#
# COMPACT_ATOMS: atom_id res chain seq x y z
N MET A 1 -7.66 18.90 -9.43
CA MET A 1 -7.31 18.47 -8.06
C MET A 1 -7.36 16.93 -7.97
N ALA A 2 -6.55 16.24 -8.80
CA ALA A 2 -6.48 14.76 -8.86
C ALA A 2 -5.22 14.31 -9.63
N GLY A 3 -4.04 14.81 -9.26
CA GLY A 3 -2.81 14.61 -10.06
C GLY A 3 -1.56 14.28 -9.23
N ARG A 4 -1.71 13.80 -7.99
CA ARG A 4 -0.57 13.50 -7.10
C ARG A 4 -0.50 12.05 -6.62
N LEU A 5 -1.38 11.18 -7.10
CA LEU A 5 -1.36 9.75 -6.77
C LEU A 5 -0.89 8.88 -7.95
N ASP A 6 -0.65 9.49 -9.12
CA ASP A 6 -0.10 8.84 -10.31
C ASP A 6 1.44 8.66 -10.24
N ALA A 7 2.10 9.31 -9.28
CA ALA A 7 3.57 9.26 -9.14
C ALA A 7 4.09 8.02 -8.39
N ALA A 8 3.23 7.05 -8.07
CA ALA A 8 3.63 5.78 -7.47
C ALA A 8 3.50 4.60 -8.43
N GLU A 9 3.32 4.85 -9.73
CA GLU A 9 3.45 3.81 -10.74
C GLU A 9 4.92 3.63 -11.14
N SER A 10 5.46 2.46 -10.79
CA SER A 10 6.48 1.73 -11.56
C SER A 10 7.96 2.03 -11.38
N GLU A 11 8.48 1.99 -10.15
CA GLU A 11 9.81 1.43 -9.85
C GLU A 11 9.66 0.69 -8.51
N GLY A 12 9.95 -0.60 -8.45
CA GLY A 12 9.58 -1.50 -7.34
C GLY A 12 9.87 -0.96 -5.94
N ILE A 13 8.84 -0.40 -5.28
CA ILE A 13 8.93 0.11 -3.92
C ILE A 13 8.94 -1.09 -2.97
N SER A 14 9.90 -1.14 -2.04
CA SER A 14 9.97 -2.18 -1.01
C SER A 14 8.79 -2.11 -0.05
N VAL A 15 8.42 -3.25 0.54
CA VAL A 15 7.33 -3.35 1.53
C VAL A 15 7.48 -2.34 2.68
N ASP A 16 8.71 -2.17 3.17
CA ASP A 16 9.07 -1.23 4.25
C ASP A 16 8.88 0.23 3.83
N ALA A 17 9.37 0.60 2.64
CA ALA A 17 9.20 1.95 2.09
C ALA A 17 7.72 2.29 1.83
N ALA A 18 6.93 1.32 1.35
CA ALA A 18 5.49 1.48 1.17
C ALA A 18 4.75 1.62 2.51
N ALA A 19 5.13 0.85 3.53
CA ALA A 19 4.58 0.97 4.88
C ALA A 19 4.94 2.31 5.53
N GLY A 20 6.20 2.74 5.43
CA GLY A 20 6.69 4.03 5.93
C GLY A 20 5.98 5.20 5.26
N ALA A 21 5.85 5.17 3.93
CA ALA A 21 5.10 6.18 3.18
C ALA A 21 3.61 6.19 3.57
N ALA A 22 2.98 5.03 3.68
CA ALA A 22 1.57 4.94 4.10
C ALA A 22 1.36 5.50 5.52
N ARG A 23 2.31 5.26 6.43
CA ARG A 23 2.27 5.75 7.81
C ARG A 23 2.53 7.25 7.89
N LEU A 24 3.42 7.78 7.05
CA LEU A 24 3.67 9.23 6.92
C LEU A 24 2.47 9.98 6.31
N VAL A 25 1.80 9.40 5.31
CA VAL A 25 0.70 10.05 4.59
C VAL A 25 -0.64 9.88 5.31
N TYR A 26 -0.94 8.68 5.79
CA TYR A 26 -2.25 8.31 6.34
C TYR A 26 -2.27 8.17 7.86
N GLY A 27 -1.10 8.15 8.53
CA GLY A 27 -1.00 8.04 9.99
C GLY A 27 -1.72 6.80 10.52
N HIS A 28 -2.71 7.01 11.39
CA HIS A 28 -3.53 5.95 11.97
C HIS A 28 -4.30 5.13 10.91
N ASN A 29 -4.62 5.74 9.76
CA ASN A 29 -5.38 5.10 8.68
C ASN A 29 -4.51 4.34 7.67
N ALA A 30 -3.19 4.21 7.92
CA ALA A 30 -2.27 3.53 7.02
C ALA A 30 -2.70 2.10 6.69
N LYS A 31 -3.18 1.35 7.69
CA LYS A 31 -3.70 -0.01 7.48
C LYS A 31 -4.91 -0.05 6.54
N THR A 32 -5.83 0.90 6.69
CA THR A 32 -7.03 1.00 5.86
C THR A 32 -6.68 1.37 4.41
N ALA A 33 -5.74 2.30 4.21
CA ALA A 33 -5.27 2.70 2.88
C ALA A 33 -4.60 1.52 2.14
N VAL A 34 -3.73 0.78 2.83
CA VAL A 34 -3.06 -0.40 2.28
C VAL A 34 -4.04 -1.53 1.97
N ALA A 35 -5.03 -1.76 2.84
CA ALA A 35 -6.09 -2.73 2.59
C ALA A 35 -6.93 -2.36 1.36
N TRP A 36 -7.22 -1.07 1.16
CA TRP A 36 -7.89 -0.56 -0.04
C TRP A 36 -7.07 -0.81 -1.31
N CYS A 37 -5.76 -0.53 -1.29
CA CYS A 37 -4.87 -0.85 -2.41
C CYS A 37 -4.87 -2.35 -2.74
N ALA A 38 -4.86 -3.22 -1.73
CA ALA A 38 -4.95 -4.67 -1.93
C ALA A 38 -6.27 -5.08 -2.61
N ILE A 39 -7.41 -4.57 -2.13
CA ILE A 39 -8.74 -4.89 -2.71
C ILE A 39 -8.81 -4.44 -4.18
N HIS A 40 -8.29 -3.25 -4.49
CA HIS A 40 -8.28 -2.71 -5.84
C HIS A 40 -7.37 -3.54 -6.79
N ALA A 41 -6.19 -3.94 -6.32
CA ALA A 41 -5.30 -4.83 -7.07
C ALA A 41 -5.93 -6.19 -7.39
N ARG A 42 -6.71 -6.75 -6.45
CA ARG A 42 -7.47 -7.99 -6.65
C ARG A 42 -8.57 -7.81 -7.70
N GLY A 43 -9.26 -6.67 -7.71
CA GLY A 43 -10.27 -6.35 -8.73
C GLY A 43 -9.69 -6.30 -10.15
N ASN A 44 -8.44 -5.86 -10.28
CA ASN A 44 -7.74 -5.77 -11.56
C ASN A 44 -7.07 -7.09 -12.00
N GLY A 45 -7.28 -8.20 -11.27
CA GLY A 45 -6.71 -9.51 -11.59
C GLY A 45 -5.20 -9.63 -11.34
N ARG A 46 -4.58 -8.64 -10.68
CA ARG A 46 -3.15 -8.62 -10.37
C ARG A 46 -2.87 -9.24 -9.00
N SER A 47 -2.86 -10.57 -8.96
CA SER A 47 -2.66 -11.37 -7.74
C SER A 47 -1.29 -11.15 -7.06
N SER A 48 -0.27 -10.78 -7.84
CA SER A 48 1.07 -10.40 -7.37
C SER A 48 1.03 -9.16 -6.49
N ASP A 49 0.35 -8.12 -6.98
CA ASP A 49 0.21 -6.84 -6.31
C ASP A 49 -0.64 -6.98 -5.05
N TYR A 50 -1.70 -7.81 -5.09
CA TYR A 50 -2.47 -8.15 -3.90
C TYR A 50 -1.60 -8.74 -2.78
N SER A 51 -0.74 -9.70 -3.12
CA SER A 51 0.15 -10.36 -2.16
C SER A 51 1.21 -9.39 -1.60
N PHE A 52 1.68 -8.44 -2.42
CA PHE A 52 2.58 -7.38 -2.00
C PHE A 52 1.91 -6.45 -0.97
N TRP A 53 0.72 -5.93 -1.26
CA TRP A 53 0.00 -5.05 -0.34
C TRP A 53 -0.41 -5.76 0.96
N LEU A 54 -0.69 -7.06 0.93
CA LEU A 54 -0.88 -7.85 2.16
C LEU A 54 0.37 -7.92 3.03
N ARG A 55 1.57 -8.06 2.43
CA ARG A 55 2.82 -7.98 3.21
C ARG A 55 3.02 -6.62 3.86
N VAL A 56 2.71 -5.54 3.14
CA VAL A 56 2.74 -4.17 3.68
C VAL A 56 1.76 -4.04 4.85
N PHE A 57 0.55 -4.59 4.71
CA PHE A 57 -0.46 -4.57 5.76
C PHE A 57 0.00 -5.30 7.03
N HIS A 58 0.57 -6.50 6.88
CA HIS A 58 1.11 -7.26 8.00
C HIS A 58 2.31 -6.57 8.66
N HIS A 59 3.16 -5.91 7.89
CA HIS A 59 4.31 -5.16 8.40
C HIS A 59 3.86 -3.97 9.28
N LEU A 60 2.86 -3.20 8.82
CA LEU A 60 2.20 -2.16 9.63
C LEU A 60 1.50 -2.70 10.89
N GLY A 61 1.24 -4.00 10.94
CA GLY A 61 0.61 -4.69 12.06
C GLY A 61 1.54 -5.02 13.21
N HIS A 62 2.84 -5.16 12.94
CA HIS A 62 3.82 -5.66 13.91
C HIS A 62 4.53 -4.55 14.69
N ASP A 63 4.44 -3.29 14.25
CA ASP A 63 5.04 -2.13 14.94
C ASP A 63 4.12 -1.51 16.01
N GLY A 64 3.21 -2.31 16.58
CA GLY A 64 2.27 -1.90 17.64
C GLY A 64 2.73 -2.34 19.02
#